data_AF-A0A7V2QW27-F1
#
_entry.id   AF-A0A7V2QW27-F1
#
_cell.length_a   1.000
_cell.length_b   1.000
_cell.length_c   1.000
_cell.angle_alpha   90.00
_cell.angle_beta   90.00
_cell.angle_gamma   90.00
#
_symmetry.space_group_name_H-M   'P 1'
#
loop_
_entity.id
_entity.type
_entity.pdbx_description
1 polymer ?
#
loop_
_entity_poly.entity_id
_entity_poly.type
_entity_poly.pdbx_seq_one_letter_code
_entity_poly.pdbx_strand_id
1 'polypeptide(L)'
;MAVGNKDKIREIYEVLPKLNCGFCGFGTCGKFARAVAEGRASPFGCRQNLWPGYRISEIVGMKVPAYSYGFPVPFLSPLGVRPSLQALREQVRTLSQNVENILGRIEKLKARR
;
A
#
# COMPACT_ATOMS: atom_id res chain seq x y z
N MET A 1 12.59 -10.20 -36.34
CA MET A 1 12.34 -9.00 -35.53
C MET A 1 13.00 -9.18 -34.16
N ALA A 2 14.21 -8.68 -33.94
CA ALA A 2 15.00 -9.05 -32.74
C ALA A 2 15.74 -7.89 -32.05
N VAL A 3 15.69 -6.68 -32.60
CA VAL A 3 16.38 -5.50 -32.02
C VAL A 3 15.59 -4.94 -30.84
N GLY A 4 14.27 -4.75 -30.97
CA GLY A 4 13.44 -4.13 -29.92
C GLY A 4 13.34 -4.89 -28.59
N ASN A 5 13.57 -6.21 -28.56
CA ASN A 5 13.51 -6.96 -27.30
C ASN A 5 14.78 -6.81 -26.46
N LYS A 6 15.96 -6.63 -27.06
CA LYS A 6 17.21 -6.51 -26.29
C LYS A 6 17.25 -5.23 -25.48
N ASP A 7 16.79 -4.12 -26.07
CA ASP A 7 16.73 -2.83 -25.39
C ASP A 7 15.73 -2.85 -24.22
N LYS A 8 14.53 -3.41 -24.44
CA LYS A 8 13.54 -3.61 -23.36
C LYS A 8 14.08 -4.46 -22.23
N ILE A 9 14.79 -5.55 -22.52
CA ILE A 9 15.38 -6.41 -21.48
C ILE A 9 16.37 -5.62 -20.63
N ARG A 10 17.22 -4.80 -21.26
CA ARG A 10 18.18 -3.95 -20.55
C ARG A 10 17.46 -2.93 -19.67
N GLU A 11 16.48 -2.22 -20.21
CA GLU A 11 15.69 -1.24 -19.45
C GLU A 11 14.99 -1.87 -18.25
N ILE A 12 14.35 -3.03 -18.44
CA ILE A 12 13.71 -3.78 -17.35
C ILE A 12 14.75 -4.19 -16.31
N TYR A 13 15.91 -4.71 -16.74
CA TYR A 13 16.97 -5.13 -15.83
C TYR A 13 17.51 -4.00 -14.96
N GLU A 14 17.63 -2.79 -15.52
CA GLU A 14 18.10 -1.62 -14.77
C GLU A 14 17.14 -1.19 -13.64
N VAL A 15 15.85 -1.48 -13.78
CA VAL A 15 14.84 -1.15 -12.76
C VAL A 15 14.75 -2.22 -11.67
N LEU A 16 15.30 -3.42 -11.89
CA LEU A 16 15.27 -4.51 -10.92
C LEU A 16 16.28 -4.29 -9.78
N PRO A 17 16.05 -4.91 -8.60
CA PRO A 17 16.94 -4.78 -7.46
C PRO A 17 18.28 -5.53 -7.61
N LYS A 18 18.50 -6.26 -8.70
CA LYS A 18 19.75 -7.00 -9.03
C LYS A 18 20.23 -8.01 -7.96
N LEU A 19 19.33 -8.42 -7.05
CA LEU A 19 19.64 -9.36 -5.97
C LEU A 19 19.66 -10.85 -6.39
N ASN A 20 19.09 -11.19 -7.55
CA ASN A 20 18.97 -12.57 -8.02
C ASN A 20 18.35 -13.54 -6.99
N CYS A 21 17.38 -13.07 -6.19
CA CYS A 21 16.80 -13.82 -5.07
C CYS A 21 15.91 -15.03 -5.46
N GLY A 22 15.48 -15.15 -6.71
CA GLY A 22 14.68 -16.30 -7.16
C GLY A 22 13.20 -16.31 -6.73
N PHE A 23 12.72 -15.41 -5.87
CA PHE A 23 11.34 -15.43 -5.36
C PHE A 23 10.25 -15.27 -6.44
N CYS A 24 10.60 -14.72 -7.60
CA CYS A 24 9.70 -14.63 -8.75
C CYS A 24 9.67 -15.91 -9.61
N GLY A 25 10.41 -16.97 -9.24
CA GLY A 25 10.54 -18.21 -10.00
C GLY A 25 11.66 -18.21 -11.05
N PHE A 26 12.40 -17.11 -11.19
CA PHE A 26 13.52 -16.99 -12.13
C PHE A 26 14.85 -16.92 -11.38
N GLY A 27 15.82 -17.76 -11.76
CA GLY A 27 17.11 -17.84 -11.07
C GLY A 27 17.97 -16.58 -11.13
N THR A 28 17.68 -15.63 -12.02
CA THR A 28 18.35 -14.31 -12.06
C THR A 28 17.39 -13.21 -12.46
N CYS A 29 17.68 -11.97 -12.05
CA CYS A 29 16.95 -10.78 -12.45
C CYS A 29 16.97 -10.58 -13.98
N GLY A 30 18.07 -10.93 -14.65
CA GLY A 30 18.15 -10.89 -16.12
C GLY A 30 17.23 -11.92 -16.80
N LYS A 31 17.09 -13.12 -16.23
CA LYS A 31 16.13 -14.13 -16.72
C LYS A 31 14.69 -13.66 -16.54
N PHE A 32 14.37 -13.01 -15.42
CA PHE A 32 13.08 -12.38 -15.20
C PHE A 32 12.82 -11.26 -16.23
N ALA A 33 13.78 -10.34 -16.41
CA ALA A 33 13.67 -9.25 -17.39
C ALA A 33 13.38 -9.76 -18.81
N ARG A 34 14.07 -10.83 -19.23
CA ARG A 34 13.80 -11.51 -20.49
C ARG A 34 12.39 -12.10 -20.57
N ALA A 35 11.96 -12.80 -19.53
CA ALA A 35 10.62 -13.38 -19.50
C ALA A 35 9.52 -12.31 -19.56
N VAL A 36 9.71 -11.17 -18.90
CA VAL A 36 8.76 -10.05 -18.96
C VAL A 36 8.75 -9.38 -20.33
N ALA A 37 9.92 -9.11 -20.93
CA ALA A 37 10.01 -8.54 -22.28
C ALA A 37 9.38 -9.44 -23.35
N GLU A 38 9.45 -10.76 -23.17
CA GLU A 38 8.81 -11.75 -24.04
C GLU A 38 7.32 -12.00 -23.70
N GLY A 39 6.76 -11.34 -22.69
CA GLY A 39 5.36 -11.50 -22.27
C GLY A 39 5.06 -12.81 -21.54
N ARG A 40 6.09 -13.58 -21.15
CA ARG A 40 5.97 -14.84 -20.41
C ARG A 40 5.81 -14.65 -18.90
N ALA A 41 6.11 -13.45 -18.39
CA ALA A 41 5.99 -13.09 -16.98
C ALA A 41 5.33 -11.73 -16.81
N SER A 42 4.59 -11.56 -15.72
CA SER A 42 3.99 -10.28 -15.35
C SER A 42 5.06 -9.25 -14.96
N PRO A 43 4.95 -7.98 -15.36
CA PRO A 43 5.76 -6.87 -14.85
C PRO A 43 5.82 -6.81 -13.32
N PHE A 44 4.75 -7.21 -12.64
CA PHE A 44 4.60 -7.22 -11.18
C PHE A 44 5.09 -8.53 -10.53
N GLY A 45 5.77 -9.39 -11.28
CA GLY A 45 6.22 -10.70 -10.78
C GLY A 45 7.34 -10.65 -9.73
N CYS A 46 8.02 -9.52 -9.56
CA CYS A 46 9.07 -9.37 -8.55
C CYS A 46 8.47 -9.31 -7.13
N ARG A 47 8.53 -10.41 -6.39
CA ARG A 47 7.96 -10.49 -5.04
C ARG A 47 8.77 -9.77 -3.97
N GLN A 48 10.06 -9.53 -4.22
CA GLN A 48 10.91 -8.79 -3.29
C GLN A 48 10.53 -7.31 -3.22
N ASN A 49 10.08 -6.76 -4.35
CA ASN A 49 9.65 -5.37 -4.43
C ASN A 49 8.69 -5.21 -5.62
N LEU A 50 7.47 -4.74 -5.36
CA LEU A 50 6.46 -4.49 -6.38
C LEU A 50 6.69 -3.16 -7.12
N TRP A 51 7.42 -2.21 -6.55
CA TRP A 51 7.65 -0.88 -7.13
C TRP A 51 8.23 -0.89 -8.55
N PRO A 52 9.24 -1.74 -8.87
CA PRO A 52 9.71 -1.93 -10.24
C PRO A 52 8.60 -2.23 -11.25
N GLY A 53 7.53 -2.92 -10.83
CA GLY A 53 6.49 -3.43 -11.73
C GLY A 53 5.77 -2.32 -12.51
N TYR A 54 5.56 -1.15 -11.92
CA TYR A 54 4.92 -0.02 -12.61
C TYR A 54 5.81 0.52 -13.74
N ARG A 55 7.08 0.77 -13.47
CA ARG A 55 8.00 1.25 -14.50
C ARG A 55 8.26 0.19 -15.57
N ILE A 56 8.31 -1.09 -15.19
CA ILE A 56 8.39 -2.21 -16.13
C ILE A 56 7.14 -2.27 -17.01
N SER A 57 5.95 -2.00 -16.45
CA SER A 57 4.70 -1.97 -17.22
C SER A 57 4.67 -0.89 -18.29
N GLU A 58 5.26 0.28 -18.01
CA GLU A 58 5.45 1.36 -19.00
C GLU A 58 6.38 0.90 -20.14
N ILE A 59 7.50 0.27 -19.82
CA ILE A 59 8.48 -0.24 -20.81
C ILE A 59 7.84 -1.28 -21.74
N VAL A 60 7.00 -2.17 -21.21
CA VAL A 60 6.32 -3.19 -22.03
C VAL A 60 5.04 -2.68 -22.69
N GLY A 61 4.60 -1.44 -22.42
CA GLY A 61 3.39 -0.85 -22.98
C GLY A 61 2.09 -1.40 -22.39
N MET A 62 2.14 -1.98 -21.18
CA MET A 62 0.97 -2.44 -20.46
C MET A 62 0.27 -1.24 -19.80
N LYS A 63 -0.98 -0.97 -20.21
CA LYS A 63 -1.83 0.00 -19.52
C LYS A 63 -2.26 -0.58 -18.18
N VAL A 64 -1.56 -0.24 -17.11
CA VAL A 64 -2.03 -0.49 -15.75
C VAL A 64 -2.92 0.65 -15.30
N PRO A 65 -4.13 0.37 -14.80
CA PRO A 65 -4.89 1.37 -14.09
C PRO A 65 -4.07 1.78 -12.87
N ALA A 66 -3.88 3.10 -12.68
CA ALA A 66 -3.32 3.63 -11.46
C ALA A 66 -4.31 3.34 -10.32
N TYR A 67 -4.22 2.15 -9.73
CA TYR A 67 -4.84 1.90 -8.44
C TYR A 67 -4.15 2.84 -7.47
N SER A 68 -4.86 3.90 -7.04
CA SER A 68 -4.42 4.64 -5.88
C SER A 68 -4.31 3.60 -4.76
N TYR A 69 -3.15 3.53 -4.12
CA TYR A 69 -2.99 2.79 -2.89
C TYR A 69 -3.78 3.52 -1.79
N GLY A 70 -5.11 3.56 -1.92
CA GLY A 70 -5.95 3.50 -0.75
C GLY A 70 -5.76 2.09 -0.23
N PHE A 71 -4.98 1.94 0.84
CA PHE A 71 -5.11 0.75 1.67
C PHE A 71 -6.61 0.47 1.80
N PRO A 72 -7.11 -0.73 1.48
CA PRO A 72 -8.39 -1.13 2.02
C PRO A 72 -8.17 -1.23 3.52
N VAL A 73 -8.25 -0.08 4.21
CA VAL A 73 -8.37 -0.05 5.65
C VAL A 73 -9.71 -0.72 5.91
N PRO A 74 -9.73 -1.94 6.47
CA PRO A 74 -10.99 -2.64 6.75
C PRO A 74 -11.81 -1.92 7.84
N PHE A 75 -11.33 -0.76 8.30
CA PHE A 75 -11.82 0.06 9.40
C PHE A 75 -12.42 1.41 8.97
N LEU A 76 -12.47 1.74 7.67
CA LEU A 76 -13.33 2.84 7.23
C LEU A 76 -14.75 2.29 7.03
N SER A 77 -15.59 2.53 8.03
CA SER A 77 -17.00 2.14 8.09
C SER A 77 -17.76 2.42 6.76
N PRO A 78 -18.80 1.65 6.43
CA PRO A 78 -19.49 1.71 5.12
C PRO A 78 -20.26 3.01 4.84
N LEU A 79 -20.25 3.96 5.76
CA LEU A 79 -20.87 5.27 5.62
C LEU A 79 -19.76 6.30 5.79
N GLY A 80 -19.28 6.81 4.65
CA GLY A 80 -18.24 7.84 4.54
C GLY A 80 -18.66 9.21 5.09
N VAL A 81 -19.35 9.25 6.22
CA VAL A 81 -19.59 10.47 6.98
C VAL A 81 -18.40 10.66 7.90
N ARG A 82 -17.40 11.40 7.43
CA ARG A 82 -16.41 11.98 8.33
C ARG A 82 -17.19 12.99 9.20
N PRO A 83 -17.24 12.82 10.53
CA PRO A 83 -17.84 13.85 11.38
C PRO A 83 -17.12 15.16 11.09
N SER A 84 -17.87 16.26 11.01
CA SER A 84 -17.23 17.57 10.89
C SER A 84 -16.26 17.76 12.06
N LEU A 85 -15.19 18.53 11.84
CA LEU A 85 -14.24 18.85 12.90
C LEU A 85 -14.94 19.44 14.13
N GLN A 86 -16.04 20.16 13.93
CA GLN A 86 -16.91 20.68 14.98
C GLN A 86 -17.65 19.56 15.73
N ALA A 87 -18.25 18.61 15.02
CA ALA A 87 -18.93 17.48 15.64
C ALA A 87 -17.97 16.63 16.49
N LEU A 88 -16.73 16.44 16.01
CA LEU A 88 -15.71 15.72 16.77
C LEU A 88 -15.29 16.49 18.04
N ARG A 89 -15.11 17.81 17.94
CA ARG A 89 -14.81 18.66 19.12
C ARG A 89 -15.90 18.58 20.18
N GLU A 90 -17.16 18.55 19.76
CA GLU A 90 -18.29 18.46 20.69
C GLU A 90 -18.36 17.09 21.39
N GLN A 91 -18.07 16.01 20.67
CA GLN A 91 -17.98 14.67 21.26
C GLN A 91 -16.87 14.60 22.32
N VAL A 92 -15.69 15.14 22.01
CA VAL A 92 -14.56 15.16 22.97
C VAL A 92 -14.92 15.98 24.21
N ARG A 93 -15.57 17.13 24.04
CA ARG A 93 -16.01 17.99 25.14
C ARG A 93 -17.01 17.27 26.05
N THR A 94 -18.02 16.63 25.45
CA THR A 94 -19.04 15.85 26.17
C THR A 94 -18.42 14.70 26.94
N LEU A 95 -17.50 13.97 26.32
CA LEU A 95 -16.79 12.86 26.97
C LEU A 95 -15.98 13.35 28.17
N SER A 96 -15.27 14.46 28.02
CA SER A 96 -14.48 15.07 29.11
C SER A 96 -15.36 15.43 30.31
N GLN A 97 -16.52 16.06 30.07
CA GLN A 97 -17.47 16.40 31.13
C GLN A 97 -18.01 15.16 31.85
N ASN A 98 -18.27 14.08 31.12
CA ASN A 98 -18.72 12.83 31.71
C ASN A 98 -17.66 12.21 32.62
N VAL A 99 -16.39 12.25 32.22
CA VAL A 99 -15.27 11.77 33.06
C VAL A 99 -15.18 12.58 34.35
N GLU A 100 -15.23 13.90 34.28
CA GLU A 100 -15.19 14.77 35.47
C GLU A 100 -16.36 14.49 36.43
N ASN A 101 -17.56 14.27 35.90
CA ASN A 101 -18.73 13.91 36.70
C ASN A 101 -18.53 12.55 37.41
N ILE A 102 -18.04 11.54 36.69
CA ILE A 102 -17.75 10.22 37.25
C ILE A 102 -16.71 10.33 38.37
N LEU A 103 -15.63 11.07 38.17
CA LEU A 103 -14.60 11.29 39.18
C LEU A 103 -15.18 11.99 40.42
N GLY A 104 -15.99 13.02 40.24
CA GLY A 104 -16.68 13.68 41.36
C GLY A 104 -17.60 12.76 42.14
N ARG A 105 -18.29 11.82 41.47
CA ARG A 105 -19.11 10.79 42.14
C ARG A 105 -18.26 9.82 42.94
N ILE A 106 -17.11 9.40 42.40
CA ILE A 106 -16.17 8.51 43.08
C ILE A 106 -15.64 9.17 44.36
N GLU A 107 -15.23 10.44 44.31
CA GLU A 107 -14.75 11.18 45.48
C GLU A 107 -15.85 11.34 46.55
N LYS A 108 -17.09 11.64 46.15
CA LYS A 108 -18.23 11.66 47.09
C LYS A 108 -18.49 10.31 47.76
N LEU A 109 -18.26 9.20 47.06
CA LEU A 109 -18.41 7.86 47.63
C LEU A 109 -17.27 7.51 48.58
N LYS A 110 -16.03 7.92 48.27
CA LYS A 110 -14.89 7.77 49.17
C LYS A 110 -15.08 8.55 50.47
N ALA A 111 -15.58 9.78 50.40
CA ALA A 111 -15.82 10.61 51.58
C ALA A 111 -16.97 10.13 52.49
N ARG A 112 -17.80 9.18 52.00
CA ARG A 112 -18.89 8.55 52.77
C ARG A 112 -18.48 7.23 53.43
N ARG A 113 -17.23 6.78 53.23
CA ARG A 113 -16.64 5.57 53.81
C ARG A 113 -15.65 5.97 54.90
#